data_AF-A0AAE0M804-F1
#
_entry.id   AF-A0AAE0M804-F1
#
_cell.length_a   1.000
_cell.length_b   1.000
_cell.length_c   1.000
_cell.angle_alpha   90.00
_cell.angle_beta   90.00
_cell.angle_gamma   90.00
#
_symmetry.space_group_name_H-M   'P 1'
#
loop_
_entity.id
_entity.type
_entity.pdbx_description
1 polymer ?
#
loop_
_entity_poly.entity_id
_entity_poly.type
_entity_poly.pdbx_seq_one_letter_code
_entity_poly.pdbx_strand_id
1 'polypeptide(L)'
;MAIPIASFGNNSQVAQDIRSRLLPEYDITHICLNVEAAEAELPQIFAGQLETEPSSGLGSNAGVPVAERKVPRALIFGGGIPEDQVKAISEAVLAKAPGAKPIHVTRQEILNAGAQGPNPEIITKVLKAKLAESIDSSDSE
;
A
#
# COMPACT_ATOMS: atom_id res chain seq x y z
N MET A 1 -7.80 11.79 -11.18
CA MET A 1 -7.17 10.51 -11.56
C MET A 1 -6.86 9.77 -10.26
N ALA A 2 -7.10 8.46 -10.16
CA ALA A 2 -6.84 7.72 -8.94
C ALA A 2 -5.35 7.78 -8.57
N ILE A 3 -5.03 8.06 -7.30
CA ILE A 3 -3.65 8.10 -6.80
C ILE A 3 -3.13 6.66 -6.69
N PRO A 4 -2.02 6.31 -7.36
CA PRO A 4 -1.46 4.96 -7.30
C PRO A 4 -0.83 4.70 -5.94
N ILE A 5 -1.17 3.58 -5.31
CA ILE A 5 -0.63 3.14 -4.02
C ILE A 5 -0.27 1.65 -4.07
N ALA A 6 0.63 1.21 -3.20
CA ALA A 6 0.98 -0.20 -3.03
C ALA A 6 0.56 -0.68 -1.63
N SER A 7 0.37 -1.99 -1.47
CA SER A 7 0.06 -2.58 -0.17
C SER A 7 0.89 -3.82 0.11
N PHE A 8 1.29 -3.99 1.37
CA PHE A 8 1.81 -5.22 1.94
C PHE A 8 0.87 -5.69 3.06
N GLY A 9 0.30 -6.88 2.88
CA GLY A 9 -0.53 -7.55 3.87
C GLY A 9 -0.40 -9.07 3.74
N ASN A 10 -1.22 -9.82 4.47
CA ASN A 10 -1.19 -11.29 4.45
C ASN A 10 -2.50 -11.94 3.97
N ASN A 11 -3.47 -11.14 3.52
CA ASN A 11 -4.78 -11.61 3.10
C ASN A 11 -5.16 -10.99 1.74
N SER A 12 -5.14 -11.81 0.70
CA SER A 12 -5.43 -11.40 -0.68
C SER A 12 -6.87 -10.93 -0.88
N GLN A 13 -7.84 -11.58 -0.23
CA GLN A 13 -9.25 -11.21 -0.33
C GLN A 13 -9.47 -9.81 0.27
N VAL A 14 -8.95 -9.58 1.47
CA VAL A 14 -9.06 -8.28 2.14
C VAL A 14 -8.39 -7.17 1.33
N ALA A 15 -7.21 -7.43 0.74
CA ALA A 15 -6.52 -6.47 -0.11
C ALA A 15 -7.35 -6.08 -1.36
N GLN A 16 -8.00 -7.05 -2.01
CA GLN A 16 -8.86 -6.82 -3.17
C GLN A 16 -10.16 -6.07 -2.80
N ASP A 17 -10.76 -6.41 -1.66
CA ASP A 17 -11.95 -5.73 -1.15
C ASP A 17 -11.64 -4.26 -0.82
N ILE A 18 -10.50 -3.99 -0.19
CA ILE A 18 -10.02 -2.63 0.10
C ILE A 18 -9.76 -1.87 -1.20
N ARG A 19 -9.07 -2.48 -2.18
CA ARG A 19 -8.83 -1.87 -3.50
C ARG A 19 -10.14 -1.38 -4.13
N SER A 20 -11.17 -2.23 -4.12
CA SER A 20 -12.47 -1.91 -4.72
C SER A 20 -13.17 -0.73 -4.02
N ARG A 21 -12.96 -0.57 -2.70
CA ARG A 21 -13.56 0.50 -1.88
C ARG A 21 -12.77 1.81 -1.88
N LEU A 22 -11.51 1.76 -2.30
CA LEU A 22 -10.64 2.93 -2.43
C LEU A 22 -10.84 3.68 -3.75
N LEU A 23 -11.39 3.02 -4.76
CA LEU A 23 -11.78 3.65 -6.01
C LEU A 23 -12.97 4.60 -5.80
N PRO A 24 -13.02 5.71 -6.55
CA PRO A 24 -12.09 6.13 -7.60
C PRO A 24 -10.87 6.95 -7.09
N GLU A 25 -10.75 7.22 -5.79
CA GLU A 25 -9.73 8.15 -5.27
C GLU A 25 -8.31 7.56 -5.27
N TYR A 26 -8.18 6.29 -4.88
CA TYR A 26 -6.91 5.58 -4.82
C TYR A 26 -6.99 4.25 -5.56
N ASP A 27 -5.91 3.87 -6.24
CA ASP A 27 -5.80 2.60 -6.97
C ASP A 27 -4.63 1.81 -6.39
N ILE A 28 -4.91 0.63 -5.83
CA ILE A 28 -3.85 -0.28 -5.39
C ILE A 28 -3.24 -0.92 -6.64
N THR A 29 -2.04 -0.46 -7.00
CA THR A 29 -1.36 -0.88 -8.22
C THR A 29 -0.52 -2.11 -8.04
N HIS A 30 -0.03 -2.34 -6.82
CA HIS A 30 0.87 -3.45 -6.48
C HIS A 30 0.54 -4.02 -5.10
N ILE A 31 0.39 -5.35 -5.01
CA ILE A 31 0.04 -6.04 -3.76
C ILE A 31 1.12 -7.08 -3.45
N CYS A 32 1.80 -6.95 -2.32
CA CYS A 32 2.70 -7.97 -1.78
C CYS A 32 1.98 -8.74 -0.67
N LEU A 33 2.17 -10.07 -0.62
CA LEU A 33 1.49 -10.97 0.32
C LEU A 33 2.43 -11.69 1.31
N ASN A 34 3.73 -11.47 1.18
CA ASN A 34 4.78 -11.99 2.06
C ASN A 34 5.94 -10.99 2.13
N VAL A 35 6.85 -11.20 3.10
CA VAL A 35 7.94 -10.27 3.39
C VAL A 35 9.00 -10.29 2.30
N GLU A 36 9.30 -11.47 1.73
CA GLU A 36 10.32 -11.65 0.70
C GLU A 36 9.98 -10.85 -0.57
N ALA A 37 8.73 -10.93 -1.00
CA ALA A 37 8.19 -10.14 -2.11
C ALA A 37 8.19 -8.65 -1.78
N ALA A 38 7.80 -8.27 -0.55
CA ALA A 38 7.76 -6.87 -0.15
C ALA A 38 9.17 -6.23 -0.17
N GLU A 39 10.19 -6.93 0.33
CA GLU A 39 11.59 -6.47 0.33
C GLU A 39 12.17 -6.39 -1.08
N ALA A 40 11.85 -7.36 -1.95
CA ALA A 40 12.38 -7.41 -3.31
C ALA A 40 11.68 -6.41 -4.26
N GLU A 41 10.36 -6.29 -4.17
CA GLU A 41 9.54 -5.60 -5.17
C GLU A 41 9.30 -4.13 -4.83
N LEU A 42 8.93 -3.82 -3.58
CA LEU A 42 8.47 -2.47 -3.21
C LEU A 42 9.54 -1.41 -3.44
N PRO A 43 10.82 -1.58 -3.03
CA PRO A 43 11.83 -0.58 -3.32
C PRO A 43 12.01 -0.31 -4.81
N GLN A 44 11.84 -1.33 -5.67
CA GLN A 44 12.05 -1.19 -7.12
C GLN A 44 10.88 -0.45 -7.79
N ILE A 45 9.65 -0.83 -7.50
CA ILE A 45 8.47 -0.21 -8.12
C ILE A 45 8.31 1.25 -7.70
N PHE A 46 8.66 1.61 -6.45
CA PHE A 46 8.67 2.99 -5.98
C PHE A 46 9.79 3.81 -6.63
N ALA A 47 10.88 3.18 -7.03
CA ALA A 47 11.96 3.80 -7.81
C ALA A 47 11.63 3.95 -9.31
N GLY A 48 10.43 3.54 -9.74
CA GLY A 48 10.01 3.58 -11.14
C GLY A 48 10.45 2.39 -11.99
N GLN A 49 11.00 1.33 -11.37
CA GLN A 49 11.38 0.10 -12.08
C GLN A 49 10.15 -0.80 -12.25
N LEU A 50 9.30 -0.43 -13.20
CA LEU A 50 8.00 -1.08 -13.40
C LEU A 50 8.04 -2.41 -14.16
N GLU A 51 9.23 -2.87 -14.55
CA GLU A 51 9.46 -4.23 -15.05
C GLU A 51 9.23 -5.28 -13.96
N THR A 52 9.37 -4.89 -12.68
CA THR A 52 9.08 -5.76 -11.54
C THR A 52 7.59 -6.11 -11.49
N GLU A 53 7.29 -7.39 -11.71
CA GLU A 53 5.92 -7.90 -11.65
C GLU A 53 5.49 -8.16 -10.21
N PRO A 54 4.21 -7.92 -9.86
CA PRO A 54 3.69 -8.33 -8.56
C PRO A 54 3.69 -9.86 -8.48
N SER A 55 4.48 -10.45 -7.59
CA SER A 55 4.49 -11.91 -7.39
C SER A 55 3.13 -12.48 -6.98
N SER A 56 2.25 -11.63 -6.41
CA SER A 56 0.87 -12.00 -6.08
C SER A 56 -0.04 -12.13 -7.31
N GLY A 57 0.35 -11.56 -8.46
CA GLY A 57 -0.53 -11.38 -9.61
C GLY A 57 -1.69 -10.40 -9.38
N LEU A 58 -1.65 -9.60 -8.30
CA LEU A 58 -2.73 -8.69 -7.90
C LEU A 58 -2.31 -7.22 -7.98
N GLY A 59 -3.31 -6.35 -8.05
CA GLY A 59 -3.14 -4.91 -8.25
C GLY A 59 -3.30 -4.51 -9.71
N SER A 60 -3.53 -3.22 -9.97
CA SER A 60 -3.80 -2.76 -11.34
C SER A 60 -2.61 -2.92 -12.29
N ASN A 61 -1.37 -3.00 -11.78
CA ASN A 61 -0.18 -3.17 -12.63
C ASN A 61 0.00 -4.61 -13.13
N ALA A 62 -0.62 -5.61 -12.49
CA ALA A 62 -0.43 -7.02 -12.81
C ALA A 62 -0.93 -7.41 -14.20
N GLY A 63 -1.93 -6.70 -14.73
CA GLY A 63 -2.62 -7.05 -15.99
C GLY A 63 -2.36 -6.12 -17.16
N VAL A 64 -1.44 -5.15 -17.03
CA VAL A 64 -1.19 -4.13 -18.05
C VAL A 64 0.27 -4.14 -18.52
N PRO A 65 0.54 -3.71 -19.77
CA PRO A 65 1.90 -3.55 -20.28
C PRO A 65 2.73 -2.62 -19.40
N VAL A 66 4.05 -2.81 -19.35
CA VAL A 66 4.96 -2.01 -18.50
C VAL A 66 4.82 -0.50 -18.75
N ALA A 67 4.61 -0.10 -20.01
CA ALA A 67 4.40 1.30 -20.39
C ALA A 67 3.14 1.95 -19.77
N GLU A 68 2.18 1.16 -19.32
CA GLU A 68 0.93 1.60 -18.70
C GLU A 68 0.92 1.42 -17.17
N ARG A 69 1.92 0.72 -16.62
CA ARG A 69 2.05 0.52 -15.17
C ARG A 69 2.30 1.87 -14.49
N LYS A 70 1.82 2.00 -13.25
CA LYS A 70 1.92 3.23 -12.46
C LYS A 70 2.86 3.05 -11.27
N VAL A 71 3.70 4.06 -11.04
CA VAL A 71 4.57 4.16 -9.86
C VAL A 71 3.71 4.48 -8.62
N PRO A 72 3.74 3.66 -7.56
CA PRO A 72 3.03 3.96 -6.32
C PRO A 72 3.59 5.21 -5.61
N ARG A 73 2.71 5.98 -4.95
CA ARG A 73 3.07 7.15 -4.13
C ARG A 73 3.02 6.88 -2.63
N ALA A 74 2.20 5.92 -2.20
CA ALA A 74 2.08 5.52 -0.80
C ALA A 74 2.18 4.00 -0.66
N LEU A 75 2.79 3.54 0.44
CA LEU A 75 2.94 2.13 0.79
C LEU A 75 2.11 1.84 2.04
N ILE A 76 1.13 0.95 1.92
CA ILE A 76 0.25 0.57 3.03
C ILE A 76 0.72 -0.74 3.64
N PHE A 77 0.91 -0.77 4.95
CA PHE A 77 1.14 -2.00 5.72
C PHE A 77 -0.13 -2.39 6.46
N GLY A 78 -0.54 -3.66 6.32
CA GLY A 78 -1.64 -4.22 7.09
C GLY A 78 -1.27 -4.44 8.56
N GLY A 79 -2.26 -4.42 9.44
CA GLY A 79 -2.02 -4.46 10.90
C GLY A 79 -1.52 -5.78 11.48
N GLY A 80 -1.28 -6.77 10.64
CA GLY A 80 -0.62 -8.02 11.00
C GLY A 80 0.88 -8.03 10.69
N ILE A 81 1.42 -6.96 10.09
CA ILE A 81 2.85 -6.88 9.76
C ILE A 81 3.62 -6.41 11.02
N PRO A 82 4.68 -7.13 11.43
CA PRO A 82 5.55 -6.72 12.53
C PRO A 82 6.20 -5.35 12.32
N GLU A 83 6.39 -4.59 13.39
CA GLU A 83 6.90 -3.21 13.33
C GLU A 83 8.35 -3.14 12.78
N ASP A 84 9.18 -4.13 13.09
CA ASP A 84 10.54 -4.27 12.55
C ASP A 84 10.52 -4.45 11.02
N GLN A 85 9.59 -5.25 10.49
CA GLN A 85 9.40 -5.39 9.04
C GLN A 85 8.86 -4.11 8.40
N VAL A 86 7.88 -3.47 9.03
CA VAL A 86 7.35 -2.16 8.57
C VAL A 86 8.49 -1.16 8.46
N LYS A 87 9.34 -1.08 9.49
CA LYS A 87 10.50 -0.19 9.52
C LYS A 87 11.51 -0.52 8.42
N ALA A 88 11.96 -1.78 8.34
CA ALA A 88 12.98 -2.20 7.37
C ALA A 88 12.55 -1.95 5.92
N ILE A 89 11.31 -2.31 5.57
CA ILE A 89 10.77 -2.10 4.22
C ILE A 89 10.57 -0.60 3.94
N SER A 90 10.07 0.16 4.93
CA SER A 90 9.91 1.61 4.78
C SER A 90 11.26 2.29 4.51
N GLU A 91 12.31 1.94 5.26
CA GLU A 91 13.66 2.45 5.06
C GLU A 91 14.20 2.10 3.66
N ALA A 92 14.02 0.85 3.21
CA ALA A 92 14.44 0.41 1.88
C ALA A 92 13.72 1.17 0.75
N VAL A 93 12.41 1.41 0.90
CA VAL A 93 11.61 2.19 -0.05
C VAL A 93 12.03 3.65 -0.04
N LEU A 94 12.14 4.28 1.13
CA LEU A 94 12.52 5.69 1.26
C LEU A 94 13.95 5.97 0.76
N ALA A 95 14.86 5.01 0.89
CA ALA A 95 16.21 5.12 0.34
C ALA A 95 16.22 5.26 -1.20
N LYS A 96 15.23 4.70 -1.89
CA LYS A 96 15.09 4.81 -3.36
C LYS A 96 14.07 5.84 -3.82
N ALA A 97 13.07 6.11 -2.99
CA ALA A 97 11.98 7.04 -3.26
C ALA A 97 11.66 7.87 -2.00
N PRO A 98 12.44 8.93 -1.72
CA PRO A 98 12.28 9.74 -0.50
C PRO A 98 10.89 10.40 -0.35
N GLY A 99 10.18 10.60 -1.46
CA GLY A 99 8.82 11.14 -1.48
C GLY A 99 7.70 10.11 -1.21
N ALA A 100 8.04 8.83 -1.07
CA ALA A 100 7.07 7.78 -0.74
C ALA A 100 6.46 8.03 0.64
N LYS A 101 5.19 7.63 0.82
CA LYS A 101 4.48 7.73 2.10
C LYS A 101 4.18 6.34 2.69
N PRO A 102 5.04 5.81 3.58
CA PRO A 102 4.74 4.59 4.32
C PRO A 102 3.63 4.84 5.34
N ILE A 103 2.59 4.00 5.34
CA ILE A 103 1.43 4.11 6.21
C ILE A 103 1.15 2.75 6.82
N HIS A 104 1.24 2.65 8.14
CA HIS A 104 0.87 1.44 8.86
C HIS A 104 -0.56 1.59 9.41
N VAL A 105 -1.45 0.67 9.01
CA VAL A 105 -2.80 0.54 9.56
C VAL A 105 -2.77 -0.58 10.59
N THR A 106 -2.57 -0.22 11.86
CA THR A 106 -2.37 -1.20 12.94
C THR A 106 -3.67 -1.89 13.33
N ARG A 107 -3.56 -3.11 13.88
CA ARG A 107 -4.73 -3.81 14.42
C ARG A 107 -5.46 -2.98 15.50
N GLN A 108 -4.71 -2.25 16.33
CA GLN A 108 -5.28 -1.43 17.39
C GLN A 108 -6.14 -0.29 16.83
N GLU A 109 -5.71 0.37 15.76
CA GLU A 109 -6.51 1.42 15.11
C GLU A 109 -7.82 0.88 14.54
N ILE A 110 -7.77 -0.33 13.95
CA ILE A 110 -8.95 -1.01 13.42
C ILE A 110 -9.93 -1.39 14.54
N LEU A 111 -9.42 -1.89 15.67
CA LEU A 111 -10.24 -2.17 16.86
C LEU A 111 -10.85 -0.88 17.46
N ASN A 112 -10.06 0.19 17.57
CA ASN A 112 -10.51 1.49 18.08
C ASN A 112 -11.60 2.11 17.18
N ALA A 113 -11.55 1.83 15.87
CA ALA A 113 -12.56 2.23 14.91
C ALA A 113 -13.82 1.33 14.93
N GLY A 114 -13.89 0.34 15.84
CA GLY A 114 -15.06 -0.48 16.08
C GLY A 114 -15.11 -1.80 15.29
N ALA A 115 -14.01 -2.24 14.69
CA ALA A 115 -14.00 -3.47 13.92
C ALA A 115 -14.05 -4.73 14.80
N GLN A 116 -14.80 -5.72 14.34
CA GLN A 116 -14.73 -7.10 14.80
C GLN A 116 -14.03 -7.91 13.71
N GLY A 117 -12.78 -8.32 13.95
CA GLY A 117 -11.97 -9.02 12.96
C GLY A 117 -11.50 -8.13 11.79
N PRO A 118 -11.02 -8.74 10.69
CA PRO A 118 -10.66 -8.01 9.48
C PRO A 118 -11.93 -7.51 8.79
N ASN A 119 -12.29 -6.25 9.02
CA ASN A 119 -13.43 -5.60 8.39
C ASN A 119 -12.94 -4.63 7.30
N PRO A 120 -13.06 -4.97 5.99
CA PRO A 120 -12.55 -4.14 4.90
C PRO A 120 -13.14 -2.72 4.86
N GLU A 121 -14.38 -2.52 5.32
CA GLU A 121 -15.01 -1.21 5.36
C GLU A 121 -14.33 -0.29 6.39
N ILE A 122 -14.12 -0.80 7.61
CA ILE A 122 -13.46 -0.04 8.67
C ILE A 122 -11.98 0.18 8.32
N ILE A 123 -11.31 -0.84 7.77
CA ILE A 123 -9.93 -0.70 7.30
C ILE A 123 -9.83 0.40 6.24
N THR A 124 -10.75 0.41 5.26
CA THR A 124 -10.77 1.45 4.23
C THR A 124 -10.99 2.83 4.83
N LYS A 125 -11.88 2.97 5.82
CA LYS A 125 -12.13 4.26 6.50
C LYS A 125 -10.88 4.80 7.19
N VAL A 126 -10.21 3.96 8.00
CA VAL A 126 -8.97 4.34 8.70
C VAL A 126 -7.86 4.66 7.70
N LEU A 127 -7.73 3.87 6.66
CA LEU A 127 -6.75 4.07 5.60
C LEU A 127 -6.98 5.39 4.85
N LYS A 128 -8.21 5.72 4.47
CA LYS A 128 -8.54 6.99 3.79
C LYS A 128 -8.19 8.20 4.65
N ALA A 129 -8.44 8.15 5.96
CA ALA A 129 -8.06 9.23 6.88
C ALA A 129 -6.54 9.44 6.92
N LYS A 130 -5.76 8.36 7.07
CA LYS A 130 -4.29 8.42 7.07
C LYS A 130 -3.71 8.89 5.73
N LEU A 131 -4.28 8.44 4.62
CA LEU A 131 -3.87 8.86 3.28
C LEU A 131 -4.09 10.38 3.10
N ALA A 132 -5.25 10.90 3.51
CA ALA A 132 -5.51 12.35 3.46
C ALA A 132 -4.48 13.13 4.29
N GLU A 133 -4.22 12.73 5.54
CA GLU A 133 -3.24 13.39 6.43
C GLU A 133 -1.81 13.39 5.85
N SER A 134 -1.39 12.26 5.25
CA SER A 134 -0.03 12.09 4.71
C SER A 134 0.21 12.77 3.35
N ILE A 135 -0.86 12.99 2.58
CA ILE A 135 -0.80 13.64 1.26
C ILE A 135 -0.98 15.14 1.41
N ASP A 136 -1.96 15.61 2.19
CA ASP A 136 -2.24 17.06 2.38
C ASP A 136 -1.12 17.79 3.12
N SER A 137 -0.35 17.09 3.96
CA SER A 137 0.83 17.66 4.62
C SER A 137 1.99 18.00 3.67
N SER A 138 1.90 17.66 2.39
CA SER A 138 2.95 17.93 1.39
C SER A 138 2.68 19.16 0.49
N ASP A 139 1.52 19.81 0.63
CA ASP A 139 1.15 21.01 -0.16
C ASP A 139 1.38 22.33 0.62
N SER A 140 2.05 22.27 1.78
CA SER A 140 2.26 23.42 2.68
C SER A 140 3.71 23.94 2.77
N GLU A 141 4.63 23.47 1.93
CA GLU A 141 6.03 23.94 1.88
C GLU A 141 6.43 24.47 0.50
#